data_AF-A0A550GK81-F1
#
_entry.id   AF-A0A550GK81-F1
#
_cell.length_a   1.000
_cell.length_b   1.000
_cell.length_c   1.000
_cell.angle_alpha   90.00
_cell.angle_beta   90.00
_cell.angle_gamma   90.00
#
_symmetry.space_group_name_H-M   'P 1'
#
loop_
_entity.id
_entity.type
_entity.pdbx_description
1 polymer ?
#
loop_
_entity_poly.entity_id
_entity_poly.type
_entity_poly.pdbx_seq_one_letter_code
_entity_poly.pdbx_strand_id
1 'polypeptide(L)'
;MCILRWAGENISLLKSYEWCTGEGAGAKSACVSDLDSDGVVEVVSGGYDYGLTNSSGQLRVWQWDGEDLQLKANEEWRLVEDGYGVTVTGDPMGNTLVENVKVGDVDGDGVAEVVTGGFAFDGEKVNAQLRIWSWNGSVLVLEGSREWLVEDITEVKAVALSDVNDDCALEILVSGGTAVYGGFDVDTKPEAAFLTIWNWDGEILRLQHEEDWTIGEGVFAWNIGAGDVDGDGNTEIVTVGCMYVNQLCDPDLRIWSLSASESAGPPEYFAIAVAGIMVVVLVVVGLYFGVKKLK
;
A
#
# COMPACT_ATOMS: atom_id res chain seq x y z
N MET A 1 -18.51 -12.50 1.59
CA MET A 1 -18.59 -11.60 0.43
C MET A 1 -20.02 -11.61 -0.12
N CYS A 2 -20.54 -10.46 -0.55
CA CYS A 2 -21.88 -10.37 -1.13
C CYS A 2 -21.82 -9.61 -2.45
N ILE A 3 -22.58 -10.07 -3.45
CA ILE A 3 -22.82 -9.35 -4.69
C ILE A 3 -24.20 -8.73 -4.61
N LEU A 4 -24.24 -7.40 -4.68
CA LEU A 4 -25.45 -6.60 -4.60
C LEU A 4 -25.68 -5.91 -5.94
N ARG A 5 -26.95 -5.77 -6.35
CA ARG A 5 -27.32 -4.96 -7.51
C ARG A 5 -28.13 -3.75 -7.06
N TRP A 6 -27.69 -2.56 -7.43
CA TRP A 6 -28.47 -1.34 -7.33
C TRP A 6 -29.25 -1.12 -8.63
N ALA A 7 -30.57 -1.03 -8.54
CA ALA A 7 -31.45 -0.78 -9.69
C ALA A 7 -32.02 0.66 -9.69
N GLY A 8 -31.29 1.61 -9.12
CA GLY A 8 -31.69 3.03 -9.04
C GLY A 8 -32.57 3.38 -7.84
N GLU A 9 -33.45 2.48 -7.40
CA GLU A 9 -34.30 2.70 -6.22
C GLU A 9 -34.17 1.61 -5.15
N ASN A 10 -33.74 0.40 -5.53
CA ASN A 10 -33.64 -0.75 -4.64
C ASN A 10 -32.29 -1.46 -4.79
N ILE A 11 -31.79 -1.98 -3.67
CA ILE A 11 -30.67 -2.92 -3.62
C ILE A 11 -31.24 -4.34 -3.52
N SER A 12 -30.80 -5.25 -4.39
CA SER A 12 -31.06 -6.69 -4.23
C SER A 12 -29.76 -7.46 -4.02
N LEU A 13 -29.80 -8.42 -3.09
CA LEU A 13 -28.73 -9.41 -2.94
C LEU A 13 -28.83 -10.43 -4.07
N LEU A 14 -27.80 -10.50 -4.92
CA LEU A 14 -27.71 -11.50 -5.97
C LEU A 14 -27.11 -12.80 -5.45
N LYS A 15 -26.02 -12.70 -4.67
CA LYS A 15 -25.30 -13.85 -4.14
C LYS A 15 -24.55 -13.48 -2.85
N SER A 16 -24.45 -14.43 -1.93
CA SER A 16 -23.57 -14.36 -0.77
C SER A 16 -22.64 -15.57 -0.75
N TYR A 17 -21.38 -15.34 -0.44
CA TYR A 17 -20.35 -16.36 -0.31
C TYR A 17 -19.66 -16.25 1.05
N GLU A 18 -19.52 -17.37 1.76
CA GLU A 18 -18.84 -17.44 3.05
C GLU A 18 -17.36 -17.75 2.86
N TRP A 19 -16.52 -16.98 3.54
CA TRP A 19 -15.07 -17.08 3.46
C TRP A 19 -14.61 -18.21 4.38
N CYS A 20 -14.52 -19.44 3.86
CA CYS A 20 -14.11 -20.70 4.53
C CYS A 20 -14.96 -21.18 5.74
N THR A 21 -14.81 -22.47 6.10
CA THR A 21 -15.69 -23.22 7.03
C THR A 21 -14.97 -23.93 8.20
N GLY A 22 -13.67 -23.69 8.41
CA GLY A 22 -12.80 -24.50 9.31
C GLY A 22 -12.49 -23.90 10.70
N GLU A 23 -11.56 -22.94 10.79
CA GLU A 23 -10.94 -22.50 12.07
C GLU A 23 -10.92 -20.97 12.30
N GLY A 24 -11.82 -20.25 11.63
CA GLY A 24 -11.95 -18.80 11.73
C GLY A 24 -11.16 -18.07 10.65
N ALA A 25 -11.87 -17.28 9.85
CA ALA A 25 -11.31 -16.51 8.75
C ALA A 25 -11.91 -15.10 8.77
N GLY A 26 -11.16 -14.14 8.24
CA GLY A 26 -11.56 -12.74 8.20
C GLY A 26 -11.44 -12.18 6.80
N ALA A 27 -12.57 -11.74 6.24
CA ALA A 27 -12.63 -10.93 5.03
C ALA A 27 -12.38 -9.47 5.39
N LYS A 28 -11.26 -8.87 4.98
CA LYS A 28 -10.90 -7.50 5.42
C LYS A 28 -11.12 -6.44 4.35
N SER A 29 -10.76 -6.74 3.11
CA SER A 29 -10.87 -5.80 2.01
C SER A 29 -11.28 -6.50 0.72
N ALA A 30 -11.99 -5.78 -0.14
CA ALA A 30 -12.29 -6.20 -1.49
C ALA A 30 -12.26 -5.01 -2.46
N CYS A 31 -11.89 -5.28 -3.71
CA CYS A 31 -11.93 -4.33 -4.81
C CYS A 31 -12.23 -5.07 -6.12
N VAL A 32 -12.48 -4.32 -7.20
CA VAL A 32 -12.78 -4.88 -8.52
C VAL A 32 -11.97 -4.17 -9.59
N SER A 33 -11.43 -4.92 -10.53
CA SER A 33 -10.70 -4.42 -11.70
C SER A 33 -10.62 -5.50 -12.76
N ASP A 34 -10.46 -5.12 -14.02
CA ASP A 34 -9.93 -6.01 -15.06
C ASP A 34 -8.42 -6.14 -14.80
N LEU A 35 -8.00 -7.30 -14.29
CA LEU A 35 -6.64 -7.51 -13.80
C LEU A 35 -5.67 -7.98 -14.87
N ASP A 36 -6.16 -8.69 -15.89
CA ASP A 36 -5.35 -9.25 -16.97
C ASP A 36 -5.63 -8.61 -18.34
N SER A 37 -6.42 -7.53 -18.35
CA SER A 37 -6.79 -6.75 -19.54
C SER A 37 -7.55 -7.57 -20.59
N ASP A 38 -8.30 -8.59 -20.18
CA ASP A 38 -9.11 -9.43 -21.07
C ASP A 38 -10.52 -8.85 -21.34
N GLY A 39 -10.88 -7.76 -20.66
CA GLY A 39 -12.18 -7.10 -20.73
C GLY A 39 -13.22 -7.66 -19.76
N VAL A 40 -12.87 -8.65 -18.94
CA VAL A 40 -13.66 -9.16 -17.82
C VAL A 40 -13.15 -8.54 -16.53
N VAL A 41 -14.07 -8.25 -15.60
CA VAL A 41 -13.71 -7.65 -14.31
C VAL A 41 -13.64 -8.74 -13.26
N GLU A 42 -12.52 -8.79 -12.57
CA GLU A 42 -12.28 -9.63 -11.41
C GLU A 42 -12.67 -8.92 -10.13
N VAL A 43 -13.03 -9.72 -9.13
CA VAL A 43 -13.13 -9.31 -7.74
C VAL A 43 -11.88 -9.80 -7.03
N VAL A 44 -11.18 -8.89 -6.36
CA VAL A 44 -10.03 -9.22 -5.52
C VAL A 44 -10.43 -9.08 -4.07
N SER A 45 -10.07 -10.04 -3.23
CA SER A 45 -10.35 -9.99 -1.80
C SER A 45 -9.13 -10.40 -0.98
N GLY A 46 -8.82 -9.61 0.06
CA GLY A 46 -7.75 -9.89 1.01
C GLY A 46 -8.24 -10.05 2.44
N GLY A 47 -7.57 -10.91 3.19
CA GLY A 47 -7.93 -11.24 4.55
C GLY A 47 -6.96 -12.22 5.20
N TYR A 48 -7.52 -13.10 6.04
CA TYR A 48 -6.77 -14.20 6.64
C TYR A 48 -7.61 -15.46 6.83
N ASP A 49 -6.93 -16.59 6.99
CA ASP A 49 -7.50 -17.90 7.34
C ASP A 49 -6.75 -18.52 8.55
N TYR A 50 -7.25 -19.63 9.11
CA TYR A 50 -6.67 -20.41 10.23
C TYR A 50 -6.65 -19.73 11.61
N GLY A 51 -7.51 -18.74 11.85
CA GLY A 51 -7.67 -18.07 13.14
C GLY A 51 -6.44 -17.26 13.56
N LEU A 52 -6.57 -16.42 14.59
CA LEU A 52 -5.51 -15.47 14.96
C LEU A 52 -4.29 -16.11 15.63
N THR A 53 -4.39 -17.36 16.10
CA THR A 53 -3.25 -18.03 16.74
C THR A 53 -2.29 -18.70 15.75
N ASN A 54 -2.68 -18.78 14.48
CA ASN A 54 -1.78 -19.20 13.40
C ASN A 54 -2.26 -18.69 12.03
N SER A 55 -2.62 -17.42 11.92
CA SER A 55 -3.29 -16.92 10.70
C SER A 55 -2.39 -16.93 9.47
N SER A 56 -2.91 -17.37 8.31
CA SER A 56 -2.30 -17.10 7.01
C SER A 56 -2.86 -15.80 6.46
N GLY A 57 -2.00 -14.93 5.93
CA GLY A 57 -2.46 -13.89 5.02
C GLY A 57 -3.01 -14.56 3.77
N GLN A 58 -4.14 -14.08 3.26
CA GLN A 58 -4.80 -14.71 2.12
C GLN A 58 -5.27 -13.66 1.11
N LEU A 59 -4.95 -13.90 -0.17
CA LEU A 59 -5.37 -13.10 -1.31
C LEU A 59 -6.10 -14.00 -2.30
N ARG A 60 -7.29 -13.58 -2.74
CA ARG A 60 -8.12 -14.33 -3.69
C ARG A 60 -8.58 -13.46 -4.84
N VAL A 61 -8.59 -14.07 -6.02
CA VAL A 61 -9.17 -13.51 -7.24
C VAL A 61 -10.40 -14.33 -7.61
N TRP A 62 -11.49 -13.64 -7.88
CA TRP A 62 -12.76 -14.23 -8.24
C TRP A 62 -13.29 -13.62 -9.53
N GLN A 63 -14.07 -14.38 -10.28
CA GLN A 63 -14.80 -13.89 -11.45
C GLN A 63 -16.29 -14.09 -11.26
N TRP A 64 -17.09 -13.07 -11.60
CA TRP A 64 -18.55 -13.15 -11.56
C TRP A 64 -19.10 -13.36 -12.96
N ASP A 65 -19.73 -14.51 -13.22
CA ASP A 65 -20.29 -14.85 -14.53
C ASP A 65 -21.75 -14.38 -14.73
N GLY A 66 -22.34 -13.73 -13.73
CA GLY A 66 -23.75 -13.34 -13.71
C GLY A 66 -24.63 -14.23 -12.82
N GLU A 67 -24.15 -15.41 -12.44
CA GLU A 67 -24.88 -16.40 -11.63
C GLU A 67 -24.07 -16.88 -10.40
N ASP A 68 -22.76 -17.10 -10.57
CA ASP A 68 -21.87 -17.54 -9.50
C ASP A 68 -20.52 -16.84 -9.46
N LEU A 69 -19.93 -16.80 -8.25
CA LEU A 69 -18.57 -16.33 -8.02
C LEU A 69 -17.61 -17.50 -8.12
N GLN A 70 -16.78 -17.49 -9.16
CA GLN A 70 -15.80 -18.52 -9.41
C GLN A 70 -14.45 -18.10 -8.83
N LEU A 71 -13.90 -18.89 -7.92
CA LEU A 71 -12.53 -18.69 -7.43
C LEU A 71 -11.54 -19.02 -8.55
N LYS A 72 -10.71 -18.06 -8.93
CA LYS A 72 -9.70 -18.20 -9.99
C LYS A 72 -8.30 -18.41 -9.44
N ALA A 73 -7.95 -17.70 -8.37
CA ALA A 73 -6.68 -17.85 -7.67
C ALA A 73 -6.87 -17.69 -6.15
N ASN A 74 -6.04 -18.38 -5.37
CA ASN A 74 -5.99 -18.29 -3.91
C ASN A 74 -4.54 -18.46 -3.47
N GLU A 75 -3.94 -17.38 -3.01
CA GLU A 75 -2.61 -17.37 -2.42
C GLU A 75 -2.71 -17.21 -0.91
N GLU A 76 -1.89 -17.98 -0.20
CA GLU A 76 -1.79 -17.99 1.25
C GLU A 76 -0.33 -17.98 1.68
N TRP A 77 0.00 -17.16 2.67
CA TRP A 77 1.37 -17.04 3.15
C TRP A 77 1.46 -16.69 4.62
N ARG A 78 2.62 -17.00 5.18
CA ARG A 78 3.10 -16.56 6.50
C ARG A 78 4.61 -16.31 6.40
N LEU A 79 5.16 -15.48 7.30
CA LEU A 79 6.62 -15.37 7.45
C LEU A 79 7.20 -16.55 8.24
N VAL A 80 6.46 -17.03 9.24
CA VAL A 80 6.84 -18.19 10.07
C VAL A 80 5.66 -19.16 10.16
N GLU A 81 5.97 -20.46 10.19
CA GLU A 81 4.96 -21.54 10.15
C GLU A 81 4.11 -21.64 11.42
N ASP A 82 4.68 -21.28 12.57
CA ASP A 82 4.05 -21.38 13.88
C ASP A 82 4.28 -20.11 14.69
N GLY A 83 3.27 -19.73 15.48
CA GLY A 83 3.31 -18.57 16.37
C GLY A 83 2.39 -17.45 15.90
N TYR A 84 2.23 -16.44 16.74
CA TYR A 84 1.41 -15.26 16.47
C TYR A 84 1.95 -14.09 17.29
N GLY A 85 1.82 -12.88 16.74
CA GLY A 85 2.01 -11.65 17.49
C GLY A 85 0.83 -11.38 18.43
N VAL A 86 1.05 -10.52 19.40
CA VAL A 86 0.02 -10.10 20.36
C VAL A 86 -0.25 -8.61 20.26
N THR A 87 -1.45 -8.19 20.62
CA THR A 87 -1.79 -6.78 20.74
C THR A 87 -1.05 -6.15 21.92
N VAL A 88 -1.14 -4.82 22.07
CA VAL A 88 -0.63 -4.11 23.26
C VAL A 88 -1.24 -4.61 24.58
N THR A 89 -2.44 -5.24 24.56
CA THR A 89 -3.09 -5.88 25.72
C THR A 89 -2.62 -7.32 25.96
N GLY A 90 -1.85 -7.91 25.04
CA GLY A 90 -1.42 -9.32 25.09
C GLY A 90 -2.41 -10.31 24.48
N ASP A 91 -3.49 -9.84 23.83
CA ASP A 91 -4.44 -10.72 23.14
C ASP A 91 -3.87 -11.22 21.80
N PRO A 92 -4.26 -12.40 21.30
CA PRO A 92 -3.82 -12.89 20.00
C PRO A 92 -4.17 -11.91 18.88
N MET A 93 -3.14 -11.44 18.18
CA MET A 93 -3.29 -10.47 17.10
C MET A 93 -3.30 -11.14 15.73
N GLY A 94 -2.51 -12.20 15.57
CA GLY A 94 -2.31 -12.86 14.28
C GLY A 94 -0.86 -13.20 14.01
N ASN A 95 -0.64 -14.15 13.11
CA ASN A 95 0.64 -14.34 12.46
C ASN A 95 0.75 -13.40 11.25
N THR A 96 0.02 -13.69 10.18
CA THR A 96 0.03 -12.85 8.97
C THR A 96 -1.39 -12.51 8.55
N LEU A 97 -1.68 -11.22 8.33
CA LEU A 97 -2.98 -10.71 7.95
C LEU A 97 -2.85 -9.73 6.78
N VAL A 98 -3.77 -9.82 5.83
CA VAL A 98 -4.04 -8.74 4.86
C VAL A 98 -5.21 -7.91 5.39
N GLU A 99 -4.97 -6.64 5.68
CA GLU A 99 -6.00 -5.71 6.17
C GLU A 99 -6.59 -4.88 5.02
N ASN A 100 -5.80 -4.60 3.98
CA ASN A 100 -6.26 -3.78 2.87
C ASN A 100 -5.76 -4.32 1.52
N VAL A 101 -6.60 -4.13 0.50
CA VAL A 101 -6.27 -4.44 -0.90
C VAL A 101 -6.68 -3.27 -1.78
N LYS A 102 -5.81 -2.91 -2.72
CA LYS A 102 -6.07 -2.00 -3.83
C LYS A 102 -5.56 -2.61 -5.12
N VAL A 103 -6.10 -2.11 -6.24
CA VAL A 103 -5.68 -2.50 -7.58
C VAL A 103 -5.46 -1.24 -8.40
N GLY A 104 -4.36 -1.21 -9.14
CA GLY A 104 -3.98 -0.13 -10.05
C GLY A 104 -2.64 -0.43 -10.70
N ASP A 105 -2.42 0.19 -11.87
CA ASP A 105 -1.15 0.15 -12.62
C ASP A 105 -0.11 1.01 -11.89
N VAL A 106 0.63 0.39 -10.96
CA VAL A 106 1.55 1.08 -10.04
C VAL A 106 2.98 1.14 -10.57
N ASP A 107 3.31 0.41 -11.63
CA ASP A 107 4.58 0.55 -12.36
C ASP A 107 4.47 1.22 -13.74
N GLY A 108 3.26 1.47 -14.22
CA GLY A 108 2.99 2.20 -15.45
C GLY A 108 3.16 1.36 -16.72
N ASP A 109 3.09 0.03 -16.63
CA ASP A 109 3.23 -0.87 -17.78
C ASP A 109 1.92 -1.07 -18.57
N GLY A 110 0.80 -0.59 -18.03
CA GLY A 110 -0.55 -0.66 -18.62
C GLY A 110 -1.37 -1.87 -18.17
N VAL A 111 -0.83 -2.73 -17.31
CA VAL A 111 -1.53 -3.80 -16.59
C VAL A 111 -1.72 -3.34 -15.14
N ALA A 112 -2.72 -3.86 -14.45
CA ALA A 112 -2.98 -3.47 -13.07
C ALA A 112 -2.42 -4.48 -12.07
N GLU A 113 -1.70 -4.01 -11.07
CA GLU A 113 -1.19 -4.85 -9.99
C GLU A 113 -2.17 -4.83 -8.82
N VAL A 114 -2.13 -5.90 -8.04
CA VAL A 114 -2.77 -5.98 -6.73
C VAL A 114 -1.76 -5.54 -5.67
N VAL A 115 -2.12 -4.54 -4.88
CA VAL A 115 -1.33 -4.09 -3.73
C VAL A 115 -2.04 -4.50 -2.45
N THR A 116 -1.34 -5.26 -1.60
CA THR A 116 -1.87 -5.71 -0.30
C THR A 116 -1.08 -5.11 0.85
N GLY A 117 -1.78 -4.55 1.83
CA GLY A 117 -1.21 -4.04 3.07
C GLY A 117 -1.74 -4.79 4.29
N GLY A 118 -0.87 -5.03 5.26
CA GLY A 118 -1.23 -5.58 6.57
C GLY A 118 -0.01 -5.74 7.47
N PHE A 119 0.10 -6.89 8.10
CA PHE A 119 1.24 -7.21 8.97
C PHE A 119 1.60 -8.69 8.94
N ALA A 120 2.83 -9.00 9.35
CA ALA A 120 3.34 -10.35 9.48
C ALA A 120 4.27 -10.48 10.71
N PHE A 121 4.03 -11.53 11.50
CA PHE A 121 4.82 -11.91 12.66
C PHE A 121 6.08 -12.65 12.22
N ASP A 122 7.25 -12.22 12.70
CA ASP A 122 8.55 -12.79 12.32
C ASP A 122 9.08 -13.87 13.29
N GLY A 123 8.30 -14.21 14.31
CA GLY A 123 8.72 -15.10 15.41
C GLY A 123 9.00 -14.36 16.72
N GLU A 124 9.15 -13.04 16.68
CA GLU A 124 9.40 -12.19 17.86
C GLU A 124 8.49 -10.94 17.87
N LYS A 125 8.34 -10.28 16.72
CA LYS A 125 7.67 -8.99 16.56
C LYS A 125 6.72 -8.97 15.36
N VAL A 126 5.85 -7.97 15.34
CA VAL A 126 4.87 -7.78 14.27
C VAL A 126 5.36 -6.69 13.32
N ASN A 127 5.70 -7.11 12.11
CA ASN A 127 6.19 -6.24 11.04
C ASN A 127 5.03 -5.76 10.19
N ALA A 128 5.05 -4.50 9.77
CA ALA A 128 4.19 -4.05 8.70
C ALA A 128 4.59 -4.77 7.41
N GLN A 129 3.60 -5.09 6.58
CA GLN A 129 3.83 -5.80 5.32
C GLN A 129 3.09 -5.09 4.19
N LEU A 130 3.82 -4.78 3.12
CA LEU A 130 3.31 -4.32 1.84
C LEU A 130 3.76 -5.30 0.76
N ARG A 131 2.83 -5.77 -0.08
CA ARG A 131 3.13 -6.69 -1.19
C ARG A 131 2.46 -6.24 -2.47
N ILE A 132 3.12 -6.51 -3.59
CA ILE A 132 2.68 -6.20 -4.94
C ILE A 132 2.63 -7.51 -5.72
N TRP A 133 1.50 -7.72 -6.40
CA TRP A 133 1.21 -8.95 -7.11
C TRP A 133 0.69 -8.65 -8.50
N SER A 134 1.10 -9.42 -9.50
CA SER A 134 0.43 -9.47 -10.80
C SER A 134 -0.46 -10.71 -10.92
N TRP A 135 -1.40 -10.66 -11.85
CA TRP A 135 -2.27 -11.79 -12.18
C TRP A 135 -2.36 -11.95 -13.70
N ASN A 136 -2.15 -13.18 -14.18
CA ASN A 136 -2.11 -13.48 -15.62
C ASN A 136 -3.34 -14.23 -16.14
N GLY A 137 -4.48 -14.10 -15.47
CA GLY A 137 -5.69 -14.87 -15.75
C GLY A 137 -5.76 -16.22 -15.05
N SER A 138 -4.66 -16.68 -14.43
CA SER A 138 -4.61 -18.00 -13.78
C SER A 138 -3.84 -18.05 -12.47
N VAL A 139 -2.74 -17.31 -12.36
CA VAL A 139 -1.82 -17.37 -11.23
C VAL A 139 -1.54 -15.97 -10.71
N LEU A 140 -1.58 -15.81 -9.38
CA LEU A 140 -1.06 -14.63 -8.71
C LEU A 140 0.46 -14.79 -8.54
N VAL A 141 1.23 -13.80 -8.97
CA VAL A 141 2.68 -13.80 -8.87
C VAL A 141 3.10 -12.69 -7.92
N LEU A 142 3.86 -13.02 -6.88
CA LEU A 142 4.45 -12.01 -6.00
C LEU A 142 5.62 -11.33 -6.72
N GLU A 143 5.52 -10.03 -6.94
CA GLU A 143 6.53 -9.25 -7.66
C GLU A 143 7.44 -8.49 -6.69
N GLY A 144 6.83 -7.92 -5.65
CA GLY A 144 7.53 -7.16 -4.63
C GLY A 144 6.96 -7.41 -3.24
N SER A 145 7.83 -7.44 -2.24
CA SER A 145 7.44 -7.48 -0.82
C SER A 145 8.35 -6.58 -0.02
N ARG A 146 7.75 -5.85 0.92
CA ARG A 146 8.47 -5.05 1.90
C ARG A 146 7.87 -5.27 3.27
N GLU A 147 8.72 -5.74 4.16
CA GLU A 147 8.48 -5.84 5.59
C GLU A 147 9.31 -4.78 6.32
N TRP A 148 8.71 -4.10 7.30
CA TRP A 148 9.44 -3.17 8.14
C TRP A 148 8.88 -3.13 9.56
N LEU A 149 9.73 -2.71 10.48
CA LEU A 149 9.46 -2.65 11.90
C LEU A 149 10.10 -1.39 12.47
N VAL A 150 9.33 -0.66 13.26
CA VAL A 150 9.81 0.50 14.01
C VAL A 150 9.99 0.14 15.49
N GLU A 151 8.98 -0.48 16.10
CA GLU A 151 8.95 -0.80 17.53
C GLU A 151 8.81 -2.33 17.78
N ASP A 152 7.77 -2.76 18.51
CA ASP A 152 7.42 -4.18 18.67
C ASP A 152 6.29 -4.59 17.72
N ILE A 153 5.39 -3.64 17.45
CA ILE A 153 4.26 -3.78 16.55
C ILE A 153 4.34 -2.65 15.53
N THR A 154 4.28 -2.98 14.25
CA THR A 154 4.09 -2.03 13.15
C THR A 154 3.00 -2.63 12.26
N GLU A 155 1.93 -1.89 12.02
CA GLU A 155 0.76 -2.39 11.28
C GLU A 155 0.35 -1.44 10.17
N VAL A 156 0.18 -1.97 8.96
CA VAL A 156 -0.57 -1.27 7.91
C VAL A 156 -2.05 -1.46 8.17
N LYS A 157 -2.81 -0.36 8.23
CA LYS A 157 -4.28 -0.39 8.35
C LYS A 157 -4.97 -0.14 7.02
N ALA A 158 -4.42 0.74 6.19
CA ALA A 158 -5.03 1.08 4.91
C ALA A 158 -3.98 1.37 3.83
N VAL A 159 -4.38 1.10 2.59
CA VAL A 159 -3.64 1.41 1.37
C VAL A 159 -4.57 2.21 0.45
N ALA A 160 -4.03 3.25 -0.17
CA ALA A 160 -4.65 3.97 -1.28
C ALA A 160 -3.64 4.08 -2.43
N LEU A 161 -4.14 4.18 -3.66
CA LEU A 161 -3.33 4.41 -4.85
C LEU A 161 -3.75 5.75 -5.45
N SER A 162 -2.81 6.66 -5.66
CA SER A 162 -3.08 7.96 -6.27
C SER A 162 -1.78 8.59 -6.74
N ASP A 163 -1.85 9.33 -7.85
CA ASP A 163 -0.81 10.28 -8.24
C ASP A 163 -0.88 11.48 -7.29
N VAL A 164 0.06 11.56 -6.35
CA VAL A 164 0.11 12.62 -5.32
C VAL A 164 1.23 13.63 -5.57
N ASN A 165 2.04 13.41 -6.61
CA ASN A 165 3.18 14.24 -6.97
C ASN A 165 3.03 14.87 -8.38
N ASP A 166 1.91 14.62 -9.06
CA ASP A 166 1.54 15.05 -10.41
C ASP A 166 2.52 14.61 -11.51
N ASP A 167 3.12 13.42 -11.37
CA ASP A 167 4.04 12.84 -12.35
C ASP A 167 3.39 11.82 -13.31
N CYS A 168 2.07 11.63 -13.19
CA CYS A 168 1.25 10.67 -13.92
C CYS A 168 1.51 9.19 -13.60
N ALA A 169 2.26 8.88 -12.54
CA ALA A 169 2.37 7.54 -11.97
C ALA A 169 1.54 7.42 -10.69
N LEU A 170 1.08 6.21 -10.36
CA LEU A 170 0.40 5.98 -9.09
C LEU A 170 1.42 5.77 -7.97
N GLU A 171 1.34 6.57 -6.90
CA GLU A 171 1.99 6.23 -5.65
C GLU A 171 1.14 5.26 -4.82
N ILE A 172 1.82 4.44 -4.04
CA ILE A 172 1.24 3.58 -3.02
C ILE A 172 1.29 4.33 -1.68
N LEU A 173 0.12 4.78 -1.23
CA LEU A 173 -0.05 5.48 0.05
C LEU A 173 -0.43 4.47 1.12
N VAL A 174 0.25 4.52 2.26
CA VAL A 174 0.06 3.56 3.35
C VAL A 174 -0.11 4.31 4.66
N SER A 175 -1.19 4.03 5.39
CA SER A 175 -1.38 4.51 6.76
C SER A 175 -1.44 3.37 7.76
N GLY A 176 -1.02 3.66 8.98
CA GLY A 176 -1.02 2.66 10.04
C GLY A 176 -0.62 3.20 11.40
N GLY A 177 -0.06 2.32 12.22
CA GLY A 177 0.54 2.73 13.48
C GLY A 177 1.57 1.75 14.02
N THR A 178 2.31 2.24 15.01
CA THR A 178 3.38 1.53 15.72
C THR A 178 3.08 1.50 17.20
N ALA A 179 3.44 0.41 17.87
CA ALA A 179 3.25 0.26 19.30
C ALA A 179 4.34 -0.59 19.93
N VAL A 180 4.45 -0.49 21.25
CA VAL A 180 5.33 -1.30 22.12
C VAL A 180 4.44 -2.25 22.92
N TYR A 181 4.92 -3.48 23.16
CA TYR A 181 4.15 -4.43 23.98
C TYR A 181 3.93 -3.88 25.40
N GLY A 182 2.71 -4.04 25.93
CA GLY A 182 2.35 -3.50 27.24
C GLY A 182 2.11 -1.98 27.27
N GLY A 183 1.83 -1.37 26.11
CA GLY A 183 1.70 0.08 25.89
C GLY A 183 0.73 0.87 26.78
N PHE A 184 -0.06 0.23 27.65
CA PHE A 184 -0.88 0.92 28.65
C PHE A 184 -0.11 1.30 29.93
N ASP A 185 1.15 0.89 30.06
CA ASP A 185 1.99 1.33 31.16
C ASP A 185 2.45 2.77 30.90
N VAL A 186 2.31 3.63 31.91
CA VAL A 186 2.58 5.09 31.82
C VAL A 186 4.04 5.42 31.49
N ASP A 187 4.93 4.44 31.67
CA ASP A 187 6.37 4.56 31.37
C ASP A 187 6.75 3.99 30.00
N THR A 188 5.79 3.51 29.20
CA THR A 188 6.04 3.01 27.84
C THR A 188 5.83 4.07 26.78
N LYS A 189 6.45 3.88 25.60
CA LYS A 189 6.31 4.79 24.47
C LYS A 189 4.85 4.72 23.97
N PRO A 190 4.14 5.86 23.87
CA PRO A 190 2.80 5.92 23.30
C PRO A 190 2.75 5.37 21.88
N GLU A 191 1.59 4.86 21.45
CA GLU A 191 1.44 4.46 20.05
C GLU A 191 1.56 5.68 19.12
N ALA A 192 2.19 5.48 17.97
CA ALA A 192 2.39 6.51 16.96
C ALA A 192 1.71 6.08 15.66
N ALA A 193 1.08 7.03 14.98
CA ALA A 193 0.53 6.82 13.65
C ALA A 193 1.59 7.15 12.61
N PHE A 194 1.46 6.56 11.42
CA PHE A 194 2.33 6.88 10.30
C PHE A 194 1.57 7.02 8.99
N LEU A 195 2.18 7.77 8.09
CA LEU A 195 1.89 7.88 6.66
C LEU A 195 3.18 7.60 5.90
N THR A 196 3.15 6.68 4.96
CA THR A 196 4.28 6.43 4.04
C THR A 196 3.81 6.45 2.60
N ILE A 197 4.68 6.92 1.71
CA ILE A 197 4.43 7.03 0.26
C ILE A 197 5.52 6.23 -0.43
N TRP A 198 5.10 5.27 -1.26
CA TRP A 198 5.99 4.37 -1.96
C TRP A 198 5.76 4.47 -3.47
N ASN A 199 6.82 4.22 -4.23
CA ASN A 199 6.79 4.08 -5.68
C ASN A 199 7.31 2.67 -6.05
N TRP A 200 6.66 2.04 -7.03
CA TRP A 200 7.04 0.76 -7.63
C TRP A 200 7.40 0.98 -9.11
N ASP A 201 8.54 0.45 -9.57
CA ASP A 201 8.98 0.58 -10.97
C ASP A 201 9.00 -0.77 -11.73
N GLY A 202 8.29 -1.77 -11.23
CA GLY A 202 8.31 -3.14 -11.75
C GLY A 202 9.47 -4.00 -11.21
N GLU A 203 10.45 -3.40 -10.55
CA GLU A 203 11.60 -4.13 -9.98
C GLU A 203 11.85 -3.81 -8.50
N ILE A 204 11.71 -2.55 -8.09
CA ILE A 204 12.13 -2.04 -6.78
C ILE A 204 11.06 -1.14 -6.16
N LEU A 205 10.61 -1.54 -4.97
CA LEU A 205 9.71 -0.76 -4.13
C LEU A 205 10.52 0.26 -3.31
N ARG A 206 10.33 1.55 -3.59
CA ARG A 206 11.09 2.65 -2.96
C ARG A 206 10.19 3.51 -2.09
N LEU A 207 10.63 3.74 -0.85
CA LEU A 207 10.04 4.73 0.05
C LEU A 207 10.42 6.13 -0.46
N GLN A 208 9.43 6.93 -0.81
CA GLN A 208 9.60 8.33 -1.22
C GLN A 208 9.48 9.27 -0.02
N HIS A 209 8.53 8.99 0.87
CA HIS A 209 8.23 9.84 2.01
C HIS A 209 7.71 9.03 3.19
N GLU A 210 8.03 9.48 4.40
CA GLU A 210 7.60 8.91 5.66
C GLU A 210 7.32 10.03 6.64
N GLU A 211 6.15 10.00 7.26
CA GLU A 211 5.81 10.87 8.37
C GLU A 211 5.20 10.06 9.50
N ASP A 212 5.74 10.23 10.69
CA ASP A 212 5.22 9.67 11.93
C ASP A 212 4.73 10.77 12.87
N TRP A 213 3.69 10.48 13.64
CA TRP A 213 3.20 11.41 14.65
C TRP A 213 2.66 10.71 15.88
N THR A 214 2.79 11.40 17.01
CA THR A 214 2.24 11.00 18.30
C THR A 214 1.40 12.14 18.86
N ILE A 215 0.24 11.81 19.43
CA ILE A 215 -0.63 12.76 20.14
C ILE A 215 -1.06 12.14 21.45
N GLY A 216 -0.95 12.90 22.55
CA GLY A 216 -1.51 12.48 23.84
C GLY A 216 -0.94 11.14 24.33
N GLU A 217 -1.82 10.20 24.63
CA GLU A 217 -1.49 8.85 25.12
C GLU A 217 -1.25 7.85 23.98
N GLY A 218 -1.50 8.24 22.72
CA GLY A 218 -1.26 7.41 21.54
C GLY A 218 -2.12 7.83 20.36
N VAL A 219 -1.79 7.41 19.15
CA VAL A 219 -2.60 7.68 17.95
C VAL A 219 -2.40 6.59 16.89
N PHE A 220 -3.46 6.29 16.14
CA PHE A 220 -3.42 5.38 14.99
C PHE A 220 -4.10 6.01 13.77
N ALA A 221 -3.50 5.86 12.59
CA ALA A 221 -4.14 6.21 11.31
C ALA A 221 -4.82 4.97 10.71
N TRP A 222 -6.14 4.88 10.87
CA TRP A 222 -6.93 3.71 10.50
C TRP A 222 -7.29 3.67 9.02
N ASN A 223 -7.35 4.83 8.36
CA ASN A 223 -7.70 4.90 6.96
C ASN A 223 -7.00 6.06 6.25
N ILE A 224 -6.89 5.93 4.94
CA ILE A 224 -6.24 6.89 4.05
C ILE A 224 -7.05 7.00 2.76
N GLY A 225 -7.16 8.22 2.25
CA GLY A 225 -7.69 8.53 0.93
C GLY A 225 -6.89 9.66 0.29
N ALA A 226 -7.07 9.87 -1.01
CA ALA A 226 -6.42 10.96 -1.73
C ALA A 226 -7.36 11.56 -2.77
N GLY A 227 -7.14 12.83 -3.09
CA GLY A 227 -7.84 13.60 -4.11
C GLY A 227 -7.62 15.10 -3.91
N ASP A 228 -7.83 15.87 -4.97
CA ASP A 228 -7.87 17.33 -4.92
C ASP A 228 -9.11 17.79 -4.13
N VAL A 229 -8.92 18.10 -2.85
CA VAL A 229 -10.04 18.40 -1.93
C VAL A 229 -10.39 19.87 -1.88
N ASP A 230 -9.52 20.76 -2.35
CA ASP A 230 -9.74 22.20 -2.36
C ASP A 230 -9.87 22.84 -3.76
N GLY A 231 -9.64 22.05 -4.81
CA GLY A 231 -9.78 22.42 -6.21
C GLY A 231 -8.59 23.20 -6.76
N ASP A 232 -7.42 23.13 -6.14
CA ASP A 232 -6.21 23.84 -6.57
C ASP A 232 -5.40 23.10 -7.65
N GLY A 233 -5.78 21.84 -7.92
CA GLY A 233 -5.18 20.98 -8.93
C GLY A 233 -4.03 20.10 -8.41
N ASN A 234 -3.63 20.21 -7.15
CA ASN A 234 -2.76 19.25 -6.49
C ASN A 234 -3.62 18.18 -5.81
N THR A 235 -3.08 16.96 -5.67
CA THR A 235 -3.77 15.90 -4.94
C THR A 235 -3.37 15.93 -3.47
N GLU A 236 -4.34 16.12 -2.57
CA GLU A 236 -4.14 15.97 -1.13
C GLU A 236 -4.28 14.51 -0.69
N ILE A 237 -3.63 14.19 0.41
CA ILE A 237 -3.80 12.94 1.15
C ILE A 237 -4.58 13.25 2.42
N VAL A 238 -5.60 12.45 2.71
CA VAL A 238 -6.38 12.55 3.94
C VAL A 238 -6.20 11.28 4.75
N THR A 239 -5.71 11.41 5.98
CA THR A 239 -5.65 10.30 6.94
C THR A 239 -6.69 10.52 8.03
N VAL A 240 -7.37 9.45 8.42
CA VAL A 240 -8.30 9.47 9.55
C VAL A 240 -7.97 8.37 10.53
N GLY A 241 -8.28 8.62 11.80
CA GLY A 241 -7.96 7.68 12.84
C GLY A 241 -8.44 8.10 14.21
N CYS A 242 -7.69 7.66 15.21
CA CYS A 242 -8.06 7.81 16.60
C CYS A 242 -6.84 8.23 17.40
N MET A 243 -6.99 9.28 18.20
CA MET A 243 -6.04 9.66 19.24
C MET A 243 -6.57 9.25 20.61
N TYR A 244 -5.70 8.76 21.47
CA TYR A 244 -6.00 8.35 22.84
C TYR A 244 -5.76 9.52 23.79
N VAL A 245 -6.83 9.96 24.45
CA VAL A 245 -6.79 11.02 25.46
C VAL A 245 -7.65 10.59 26.65
N ASN A 246 -7.05 10.44 27.83
CA ASN A 246 -7.73 9.91 29.03
C ASN A 246 -8.46 8.59 28.76
N GLN A 247 -7.82 7.66 28.04
CA GLN A 247 -8.40 6.34 27.68
C GLN A 247 -9.64 6.40 26.77
N LEU A 248 -9.92 7.55 26.13
CA LEU A 248 -10.96 7.68 25.12
C LEU A 248 -10.35 7.78 23.73
N CYS A 249 -11.07 7.21 22.76
CA CYS A 249 -10.74 7.28 21.34
C CYS A 249 -11.40 8.51 20.72
N ASP A 250 -10.65 9.61 20.62
CA ASP A 250 -11.09 10.84 19.97
C ASP A 250 -10.67 10.81 18.48
N PRO A 251 -11.52 11.29 17.56
CA PRO A 251 -11.22 11.22 16.13
C PRO A 251 -10.05 12.14 15.75
N ASP A 252 -9.09 11.62 14.98
CA ASP A 252 -8.02 12.39 14.34
C ASP A 252 -8.27 12.44 12.83
N LEU A 253 -8.19 13.62 12.22
CA LEU A 253 -8.23 13.81 10.77
C LEU A 253 -7.15 14.78 10.38
N ARG A 254 -6.37 14.41 9.35
CA ARG A 254 -5.27 15.21 8.83
C ARG A 254 -5.32 15.27 7.32
N ILE A 255 -4.90 16.40 6.78
CA ILE A 255 -4.76 16.64 5.34
C ILE A 255 -3.28 16.96 5.12
N TRP A 256 -2.70 16.29 4.14
CA TRP A 256 -1.30 16.39 3.74
C TRP A 256 -1.25 16.73 2.26
N SER A 257 -0.20 17.42 1.83
CA SER A 257 0.10 17.59 0.41
C SER A 257 1.60 17.49 0.21
N LEU A 258 2.01 16.92 -0.91
CA LEU A 258 3.40 17.00 -1.35
C LEU A 258 3.53 18.32 -2.11
N SER A 259 4.51 19.13 -1.71
CA SER A 259 4.85 20.30 -2.53
C SER A 259 5.51 19.78 -3.82
N ALA A 260 5.07 20.25 -5.00
CA ALA A 260 5.61 19.91 -6.32
C ALA A 260 7.08 20.38 -6.55
N SER A 261 7.91 20.42 -5.51
CA SER A 261 9.27 20.98 -5.57
C SER A 261 10.33 20.16 -4.85
N GLU A 262 10.26 18.83 -4.85
CA GLU A 262 11.43 17.95 -4.62
C GLU A 262 11.43 16.67 -5.48
N SER A 263 10.59 16.56 -6.53
CA SER A 263 10.69 15.45 -7.48
C SER A 263 11.88 15.68 -8.43
N ALA A 264 12.94 14.91 -8.19
CA ALA A 264 14.07 14.64 -9.07
C ALA A 264 14.60 15.84 -9.88
N GLY A 265 15.65 16.48 -9.35
CA GLY A 265 16.63 17.11 -10.26
C GLY A 265 16.96 16.11 -11.39
N PRO A 266 17.17 16.59 -12.63
CA PRO A 266 17.28 15.69 -13.78
C PRO A 266 18.36 14.64 -13.50
N PRO A 267 18.15 13.36 -13.89
CA PRO A 267 19.01 12.24 -13.51
C PRO A 267 20.49 12.61 -13.72
N GLU A 268 21.42 12.13 -12.88
CA GLU A 268 22.85 12.51 -12.97
C GLU A 268 23.42 12.40 -14.40
N TYR A 269 22.91 11.45 -15.19
CA TYR A 269 23.22 11.26 -16.61
C TYR A 269 22.86 12.47 -17.49
N PHE A 270 21.83 13.24 -17.16
CA PHE A 270 21.41 14.45 -17.84
C PHE A 270 22.43 15.58 -17.63
N ALA A 271 22.94 15.74 -16.40
CA ALA A 271 24.03 16.69 -16.12
C ALA A 271 25.32 16.29 -16.85
N ILE A 272 25.64 14.99 -16.89
CA ILE A 272 26.79 14.44 -17.63
C ILE A 272 26.61 14.61 -19.15
N ALA A 273 25.40 14.40 -19.68
CA ALA A 273 25.10 14.56 -21.10
C ALA A 273 25.23 16.02 -21.53
N VAL A 274 24.68 16.97 -20.76
CA VAL A 274 24.82 18.40 -21.03
C VAL A 274 26.29 18.83 -20.95
N ALA A 275 27.04 18.38 -19.94
CA ALA A 275 28.47 18.65 -19.83
C ALA A 275 29.26 18.06 -21.02
N GLY A 276 28.95 16.84 -21.43
CA GLY A 276 29.55 16.17 -22.58
C GLY A 276 29.30 16.91 -23.89
N ILE A 277 28.06 17.34 -24.13
CA ILE A 277 27.68 18.15 -25.31
C ILE A 277 28.44 19.48 -25.31
N MET A 278 28.54 20.16 -24.16
CA MET A 278 29.27 21.43 -24.04
C MET A 278 30.77 21.28 -24.34
N VAL A 279 31.40 20.20 -23.88
CA VAL A 279 32.81 19.90 -24.20
C VAL A 279 32.98 19.66 -25.70
N VAL A 280 32.11 18.87 -26.33
CA VAL A 280 32.17 18.62 -27.77
C VAL A 280 32.00 19.90 -28.57
N VAL A 281 31.05 20.76 -28.21
CA VAL A 281 30.84 22.07 -28.86
C VAL A 281 32.08 22.95 -28.73
N LEU A 282 32.67 23.05 -27.53
CA LEU A 282 33.89 23.85 -27.31
C LEU A 282 35.08 23.33 -28.12
N VAL A 283 35.24 22.01 -28.24
CA VAL A 283 36.31 21.40 -29.06
C VAL A 283 36.09 21.70 -30.54
N VAL A 284 34.87 21.53 -31.05
CA VAL A 284 34.54 21.81 -32.46
C VAL A 284 34.73 23.29 -32.79
N VAL A 285 34.28 24.18 -31.92
CA VAL A 285 34.47 25.63 -32.08
C VAL A 285 35.94 26.01 -32.00
N GLY A 286 36.69 25.47 -31.04
CA GLY A 286 38.12 25.68 -30.90
C GLY A 286 38.91 25.21 -32.12
N LEU A 287 38.60 24.03 -32.65
CA LEU A 287 39.19 23.51 -33.88
C LEU A 287 38.82 24.36 -35.10
N TYR A 288 37.56 24.78 -35.23
CA TYR A 288 37.13 25.67 -36.32
C TYR A 288 37.92 26.98 -36.33
N PHE A 289 38.09 27.63 -35.19
CA PHE A 289 38.85 28.88 -35.09
C PHE A 289 40.38 28.66 -35.15
N GLY A 290 40.89 27.53 -34.66
CA GLY A 290 42.31 27.16 -34.77
C GLY A 290 42.74 26.91 -36.22
N VAL A 291 41.92 26.20 -37.00
CA VAL A 291 42.16 25.96 -38.43
C VAL A 291 42.05 27.25 -39.25
N LYS A 292 41.19 28.20 -38.84
CA LYS A 292 41.06 29.51 -39.50
C LYS A 292 42.26 30.44 -39.27
N LYS A 293 43.04 30.23 -38.21
CA LYS A 293 44.28 31.00 -37.93
C LYS A 293 45.53 30.43 -38.64
N LEU A 294 45.42 29.24 -39.24
CA LEU A 294 46.51 28.53 -39.94
C LEU A 294 46.43 28.67 -41.48
N LYS A 295 45.57 29.56 -41.99
CA LYS A 295 45.54 30.03 -43.38
C LYS A 295 45.88 31.51 -43.42
#